data_AF-A0A2U1LXX3-F1
#
_entry.id   AF-A0A2U1LXX3-F1
#
_cell.length_a   1.000
_cell.length_b   1.000
_cell.length_c   1.000
_cell.angle_alpha   90.00
_cell.angle_beta   90.00
_cell.angle_gamma   90.00
#
_symmetry.space_group_name_H-M   'P 1'
#
loop_
_entity.id
_entity.type
_entity.pdbx_description
1 polymer ?
#
loop_
_entity_poly.entity_id
_entity_poly.type
_entity_poly.pdbx_seq_one_letter_code
_entity_poly.pdbx_strand_id
1 'polypeptide(L)'
;MSSFSFTFHDLIPHVTDWNEELRGINGTIDISRGNDPGRTVISSMSFVTDKRTHGPFGDARGTPFTLLFDEGSFAGFYGLCDWYIDSIDDILDDLATEAMYREFTDQSEGSTSMVRKLIPSCCTNFSLSSKMRHRVDDINHKLKDLEKEKVTLGLKMQHGSLEVKDDRPKDKNRQSQTSLVDASSIVGRQGDKDALVQKLLADEPCNKNFSIMPIVGMGGVGKKTLARLLYDEKQVKDHFELKAWVCVSDEWDSFQISKIIFQSVSGEDKKFEDLNLLQVALRDQLREKRFLLVLDDVWSESCEDWETLVRPFHACSCGSKIIMTTRKEQLLKKLGYDNSNHLQRLFQDDAVSLFAQHALGANNFDSYPTYKAYGEGIVKKCDGLPLALIVLGRLLRTKKDVLEWKEIVDSEIWKLKEGDEIIPALRLSYHELPAGLKQLFAYCSLFPKDYAFDKQDLVLLWMAEGFLHQVRPSKSTKERLGNKCFDELLSRSFFQHSPSGESLFVMHDLMNDLATSVAEDFYFRLETELGKNVRKQALDKCRHMSFVCEEYVAYKKFKVFEGAKGLRTFLSIGVKQRWRWNYLSNKVLVDLLPELQFLRVLSLSGYEISKVPEFIV
;
A
#
# COMPACT_ATOMS: atom_id res chain seq x y z
N MET A 1 -22.36 -13.16 33.72
CA MET A 1 -23.51 -13.02 32.80
C MET A 1 -23.59 -11.56 32.37
N SER A 2 -23.53 -11.35 31.06
CA SER A 2 -23.87 -10.15 30.26
C SER A 2 -23.29 -8.80 30.69
N SER A 3 -22.12 -8.45 30.16
CA SER A 3 -21.74 -7.08 29.84
C SER A 3 -21.66 -6.96 28.31
N PHE A 4 -22.52 -6.11 27.74
CA PHE A 4 -22.60 -5.87 26.30
C PHE A 4 -21.47 -4.94 25.86
N SER A 5 -20.66 -5.37 24.89
CA SER A 5 -19.78 -4.50 24.10
C SER A 5 -20.50 -4.21 22.78
N PHE A 6 -20.95 -2.97 22.57
CA PHE A 6 -21.44 -2.57 21.25
C PHE A 6 -20.23 -2.27 20.36
N THR A 7 -20.04 -3.08 19.34
CA THR A 7 -19.27 -2.71 18.15
C THR A 7 -20.22 -2.07 17.15
N PHE A 8 -19.83 -0.90 16.63
CA PHE A 8 -20.61 -0.08 15.70
C PHE A 8 -21.03 -0.81 14.39
N HIS A 9 -20.45 -1.98 14.13
CA HIS A 9 -20.78 -2.85 13.00
C HIS A 9 -22.11 -3.64 13.20
N ASP A 10 -22.63 -3.73 14.43
CA ASP A 10 -23.89 -4.41 14.76
C ASP A 10 -25.14 -3.50 14.65
N LEU A 11 -24.96 -2.19 14.40
CA LEU A 11 -26.06 -1.20 14.31
C LEU A 11 -26.76 -1.18 12.94
N ILE A 12 -26.14 -1.70 11.90
CA ILE A 12 -26.61 -1.56 10.52
C ILE A 12 -27.88 -2.39 10.19
N PRO A 13 -28.15 -3.59 10.75
CA PRO A 13 -29.34 -4.35 10.34
C PRO A 13 -30.67 -3.83 10.92
N HIS A 14 -30.65 -2.94 11.92
CA HIS A 14 -31.86 -2.55 12.66
C HIS A 14 -32.27 -1.08 12.46
N VAL A 15 -31.44 -0.26 11.80
CA VAL A 15 -31.74 1.16 11.54
C VAL A 15 -32.27 1.39 10.11
N THR A 16 -32.34 0.36 9.26
CA THR A 16 -32.85 0.51 7.89
C THR A 16 -34.37 0.41 7.82
N ASP A 17 -35.05 1.53 8.09
CA ASP A 17 -36.24 1.88 7.32
C ASP A 17 -35.86 3.12 6.49
N TRP A 18 -36.08 3.09 5.17
CA TRP A 18 -35.53 4.05 4.20
C TRP A 18 -36.06 5.49 4.34
N ASN A 19 -36.81 5.79 5.40
CA ASN A 19 -37.53 7.04 5.61
C ASN A 19 -37.34 7.63 7.03
N GLU A 20 -36.22 7.38 7.72
CA GLU A 20 -35.92 7.95 9.05
C GLU A 20 -34.70 8.88 9.01
N GLU A 21 -34.79 10.04 9.66
CA GLU A 21 -33.75 11.08 9.73
C GLU A 21 -33.12 11.13 11.13
N LEU A 22 -31.80 10.98 11.26
CA LEU A 22 -31.12 11.09 12.56
C LEU A 22 -31.12 12.56 13.05
N ARG A 23 -31.70 12.81 14.22
CA ARG A 23 -31.84 14.11 14.89
C ARG A 23 -30.91 14.28 16.09
N GLY A 24 -30.29 13.21 16.58
CA GLY A 24 -29.34 13.31 17.68
C GLY A 24 -28.80 11.97 18.17
N ILE A 25 -27.83 12.04 19.08
CA ILE A 25 -27.32 10.90 19.85
C ILE A 25 -27.46 11.25 21.33
N ASN A 26 -28.16 10.40 22.07
CA ASN A 26 -28.27 10.47 23.51
C ASN A 26 -27.47 9.33 24.14
N GLY A 27 -27.15 9.45 25.42
CA GLY A 27 -26.55 8.34 26.14
C GLY A 27 -26.32 8.67 27.60
N THR A 28 -25.67 7.76 28.31
CA THR A 28 -25.27 7.93 29.70
C THR A 28 -23.81 7.54 29.88
N ILE A 29 -23.13 8.22 30.80
CA ILE A 29 -21.75 7.97 31.17
C ILE A 29 -21.73 7.60 32.65
N ASP A 30 -21.15 6.44 32.99
CA ASP A 30 -21.04 5.95 34.37
C ASP A 30 -19.57 5.68 34.74
N ILE A 31 -19.33 5.42 36.02
CA ILE A 31 -18.03 4.99 36.54
C ILE A 31 -18.09 3.47 36.74
N SER A 32 -17.21 2.74 36.06
CA SER A 32 -17.08 1.28 36.18
C SER A 32 -16.89 0.87 37.64
N ARG A 33 -17.67 -0.12 38.10
CA ARG A 33 -17.59 -0.74 39.44
C ARG A 33 -17.14 -2.21 39.41
N GLY A 34 -16.69 -2.69 38.24
CA GLY A 34 -16.28 -4.07 38.00
C GLY A 34 -14.79 -4.30 38.28
N ASN A 35 -14.17 -5.24 37.55
CA ASN A 35 -12.76 -5.64 37.73
C ASN A 35 -11.73 -4.49 37.61
N ASP A 36 -12.11 -3.36 37.01
CA ASP A 36 -11.39 -2.08 37.04
C ASP A 36 -12.33 -0.98 37.57
N PRO A 37 -12.33 -0.70 38.88
CA PRO A 37 -13.15 0.36 39.47
C PRO A 37 -12.52 1.75 39.23
N GLY A 38 -13.31 2.72 38.74
CA GLY A 38 -12.88 4.12 38.60
C GLY A 38 -12.84 4.67 37.16
N ARG A 39 -12.93 3.82 36.13
CA ARG A 39 -12.96 4.27 34.72
C ARG A 39 -14.32 4.84 34.32
N THR A 40 -14.31 6.00 33.66
CA THR A 40 -15.49 6.57 33.01
C THR A 40 -15.82 5.79 31.74
N VAL A 41 -17.04 5.24 31.65
CA VAL A 41 -17.50 4.43 30.53
C VAL A 41 -18.83 4.97 30.00
N ILE A 42 -19.04 4.93 28.68
CA ILE A 42 -20.38 5.13 28.12
C ILE A 42 -21.19 3.89 28.50
N SER A 43 -22.14 4.09 29.41
CA SER A 43 -22.97 3.03 29.95
C SER A 43 -24.16 2.75 29.04
N SER A 44 -24.65 3.75 28.30
CA SER A 44 -25.66 3.58 27.26
C SER A 44 -25.54 4.58 26.13
N MET A 45 -26.03 4.22 24.94
CA MET A 45 -26.13 5.10 23.78
C MET A 45 -27.43 4.87 23.02
N SER A 46 -28.08 5.94 22.56
CA SER A 46 -29.31 5.93 21.78
C SER A 46 -29.19 6.88 20.60
N PHE A 47 -29.71 6.48 19.45
CA PHE A 47 -29.78 7.28 18.24
C PHE A 47 -31.19 7.82 18.08
N VAL A 48 -31.36 9.13 18.20
CA VAL A 48 -32.64 9.81 18.06
C VAL A 48 -32.87 10.11 16.59
N THR A 49 -33.96 9.61 16.00
CA THR A 49 -34.43 9.99 14.66
C THR A 49 -35.68 10.87 14.74
N ASP A 50 -36.11 11.41 13.60
CA ASP A 50 -37.37 12.16 13.42
C ASP A 50 -38.62 11.33 13.71
N LYS A 51 -38.53 9.99 13.62
CA LYS A 51 -39.65 9.09 13.88
C LYS A 51 -39.56 8.37 15.22
N ARG A 52 -38.36 7.97 15.65
CA ARG A 52 -38.18 7.17 16.88
C ARG A 52 -36.77 7.27 17.42
N THR A 53 -36.55 6.78 18.63
CA THR A 53 -35.20 6.64 19.19
C THR A 53 -34.81 5.17 19.17
N HIS A 54 -33.67 4.85 18.57
CA HIS A 54 -33.08 3.52 18.54
C HIS A 54 -32.10 3.36 19.71
N GLY A 55 -32.30 2.35 20.55
CA GLY A 55 -31.59 2.19 21.83
C GLY A 55 -32.53 2.39 23.03
N PRO A 56 -32.02 2.53 24.26
CA PRO A 56 -30.61 2.59 24.62
C PRO A 56 -29.90 1.25 24.43
N PHE A 57 -28.76 1.33 23.74
CA PHE A 57 -27.79 0.28 23.60
C PHE A 57 -26.83 0.37 24.79
N GLY A 58 -27.06 -0.48 25.79
CA GLY A 58 -26.33 -0.49 27.06
C GLY A 58 -27.26 -0.34 28.27
N ASP A 59 -26.68 -0.07 29.44
CA ASP A 59 -27.37 0.12 30.71
C ASP A 59 -27.42 1.62 31.05
N ALA A 60 -28.61 2.23 31.01
CA ALA A 60 -28.82 3.67 31.15
C ALA A 60 -28.62 4.19 32.59
N ARG A 61 -27.45 3.94 33.17
CA ARG A 61 -27.03 4.39 34.50
C ARG A 61 -25.95 5.47 34.39
N GLY A 62 -25.92 6.43 35.30
CA GLY A 62 -24.91 7.50 35.32
C GLY A 62 -25.41 8.82 34.72
N THR A 63 -24.48 9.69 34.33
CA THR A 63 -24.76 11.06 33.89
C THR A 63 -25.18 11.08 32.42
N PRO A 64 -26.37 11.63 32.07
CA PRO A 64 -26.83 11.67 30.70
C PRO A 64 -26.08 12.69 29.84
N PHE A 65 -25.91 12.39 28.55
CA PHE A 65 -25.46 13.33 27.53
C PHE A 65 -26.40 13.31 26.32
N THR A 66 -26.43 14.44 25.61
CA THR A 66 -27.26 14.64 24.41
C THR A 66 -26.48 15.46 23.40
N LEU A 67 -26.43 14.96 22.17
CA LEU A 67 -25.88 15.60 20.98
C LEU A 67 -27.05 15.74 20.00
N LEU A 68 -27.42 16.95 19.60
CA LEU A 68 -28.52 17.20 18.67
C LEU A 68 -27.99 17.69 17.33
N PHE A 69 -28.67 17.31 16.26
CA PHE A 69 -28.40 17.70 14.88
C PHE A 69 -29.61 18.48 14.34
N ASP A 70 -29.38 19.59 13.64
CA ASP A 70 -30.46 20.33 12.96
C ASP A 70 -30.74 19.72 11.56
N GLU A 71 -31.98 19.91 11.09
CA GLU A 71 -32.67 19.24 9.97
C GLU A 71 -31.89 18.93 8.68
N GLY A 72 -32.00 17.68 8.20
CA GLY A 72 -31.54 17.27 6.87
C GLY A 72 -31.90 15.82 6.50
N SER A 73 -32.41 15.61 5.28
CA SER A 73 -32.77 14.29 4.74
C SER A 73 -31.53 13.50 4.30
N PHE A 74 -31.46 12.23 4.71
CA PHE A 74 -30.31 11.35 4.50
C PHE A 74 -30.60 10.30 3.42
N ALA A 75 -30.03 10.46 2.22
CA ALA A 75 -30.12 9.48 1.14
C ALA A 75 -28.84 8.61 1.09
N GLY A 76 -28.65 7.76 2.10
CA GLY A 76 -27.60 6.73 2.14
C GLY A 76 -26.16 7.24 2.32
N PHE A 77 -25.27 6.35 2.79
CA PHE A 77 -23.83 6.60 2.90
C PHE A 77 -23.12 6.19 1.60
N TYR A 78 -22.61 7.16 0.85
CA TYR A 78 -21.46 6.97 -0.03
C TYR A 78 -20.71 8.32 -0.16
N GLY A 79 -19.66 8.48 0.64
CA GLY A 79 -18.71 9.61 0.56
C GLY A 79 -18.68 10.55 1.78
N LEU A 80 -17.47 10.75 2.33
CA LEU A 80 -17.05 11.81 3.27
C LEU A 80 -17.56 11.76 4.73
N CYS A 81 -17.63 10.57 5.35
CA CYS A 81 -17.82 10.45 6.81
C CYS A 81 -16.54 10.14 7.61
N ASP A 82 -15.44 9.83 6.94
CA ASP A 82 -14.24 9.30 7.60
C ASP A 82 -13.55 10.35 8.49
N TRP A 83 -13.51 11.62 8.09
CA TRP A 83 -12.85 12.65 8.92
C TRP A 83 -13.60 12.97 10.22
N TYR A 84 -14.94 12.83 10.24
CA TYR A 84 -15.76 13.04 11.43
C TYR A 84 -15.61 11.88 12.40
N ILE A 85 -15.60 10.63 11.89
CA ILE A 85 -15.34 9.43 12.67
C ILE A 85 -13.93 9.49 13.25
N ASP A 86 -12.93 9.91 12.46
CA ASP A 86 -11.57 10.09 12.94
C ASP A 86 -11.45 11.18 14.00
N SER A 87 -12.19 12.29 13.87
CA SER A 87 -12.23 13.35 14.89
C SER A 87 -12.86 12.87 16.20
N ILE A 88 -13.82 11.95 16.13
CA ILE A 88 -14.41 11.29 17.30
C ILE A 88 -13.41 10.29 17.90
N ASP A 89 -12.73 9.49 17.08
CA ASP A 89 -11.67 8.59 17.52
C ASP A 89 -10.51 9.36 18.18
N ASP A 90 -10.12 10.53 17.66
CA ASP A 90 -9.09 11.39 18.26
C ASP A 90 -9.54 11.87 19.66
N ILE A 91 -10.84 12.16 19.86
CA ILE A 91 -11.40 12.48 21.18
C ILE A 91 -11.41 11.24 22.10
N LEU A 92 -11.71 10.06 21.56
CA LEU A 92 -11.69 8.80 22.32
C LEU A 92 -10.26 8.41 22.73
N ASP A 93 -9.27 8.63 21.87
CA ASP A 93 -7.85 8.41 22.15
C ASP A 93 -7.33 9.38 23.21
N ASP A 94 -7.73 10.66 23.16
CA ASP A 94 -7.45 11.65 24.21
C ASP A 94 -7.98 11.16 25.58
N LEU A 95 -9.21 10.64 25.61
CA LEU A 95 -9.85 10.10 26.82
C LEU A 95 -9.16 8.82 27.32
N ALA A 96 -8.80 7.91 26.42
CA ALA A 96 -8.12 6.67 26.76
C ALA A 96 -6.70 6.93 27.29
N THR A 97 -5.98 7.86 26.66
CA THR A 97 -4.64 8.29 27.06
C THR A 97 -4.67 8.92 28.46
N GLU A 98 -5.60 9.85 28.71
CA GLU A 98 -5.79 10.45 30.03
C GLU A 98 -6.20 9.43 31.10
N ALA A 99 -7.04 8.44 30.77
CA ALA A 99 -7.41 7.37 31.68
C ALA A 99 -6.20 6.49 32.07
N MET A 100 -5.33 6.16 31.11
CA MET A 100 -4.08 5.45 31.37
C MET A 100 -3.13 6.29 32.25
N TYR A 101 -3.02 7.59 32.00
CA TYR A 101 -2.22 8.49 32.85
C TYR A 101 -2.70 8.53 34.29
N ARG A 102 -4.02 8.58 34.54
CA ARG A 102 -4.59 8.59 35.90
C ARG A 102 -4.32 7.30 36.66
N GLU A 103 -4.45 6.15 36.00
CA GLU A 103 -4.11 4.84 36.59
C GLU A 103 -2.63 4.75 36.94
N PHE A 104 -1.75 5.28 36.10
CA PHE A 104 -0.31 5.33 36.37
C PHE A 104 0.04 6.27 37.55
N THR A 105 -0.64 7.40 37.69
CA THR A 105 -0.43 8.32 38.83
C THR A 105 -0.98 7.77 40.14
N ASP A 106 -2.14 7.10 40.13
CA ASP A 106 -2.76 6.52 41.34
C ASP A 106 -1.96 5.32 41.89
N GLN A 107 -1.27 4.56 41.04
CA GLN A 107 -0.37 3.48 41.47
C GLN A 107 0.96 3.97 42.06
N SER A 108 1.29 5.27 41.90
CA SER A 108 2.57 5.85 42.34
C SER A 108 2.55 6.47 43.74
N GLU A 109 1.40 6.52 44.43
CA GLU A 109 1.30 7.08 45.79
C GLU A 109 2.09 6.29 46.87
N GLY A 110 2.68 5.14 46.51
CA GLY A 110 3.46 4.28 47.41
C GLY A 110 4.98 4.32 47.30
N SER A 111 5.61 5.17 46.47
CA SER A 111 7.08 5.16 46.34
C SER A 111 7.71 6.55 46.25
N THR A 112 8.38 6.96 47.33
CA THR A 112 9.23 8.14 47.37
C THR A 112 10.53 7.89 46.61
N SER A 113 10.57 8.20 45.32
CA SER A 113 11.83 8.52 44.65
C SER A 113 11.62 9.61 43.59
N MET A 114 12.63 10.46 43.45
CA MET A 114 12.79 11.73 42.70
C MET A 114 12.13 11.95 41.31
N VAL A 115 10.94 11.45 41.00
CA VAL A 115 10.27 11.61 39.68
C VAL A 115 9.45 12.91 39.57
N ARG A 116 9.28 13.69 40.65
CA ARG A 116 8.48 14.94 40.64
C ARG A 116 9.07 16.11 39.82
N LYS A 117 10.24 15.98 39.20
CA LYS A 117 10.95 17.13 38.55
C LYS A 117 10.97 17.13 37.02
N LEU A 118 10.31 16.19 36.34
CA LEU A 118 10.34 16.10 34.86
C LEU A 118 8.97 16.22 34.20
N ILE A 119 8.05 16.98 34.78
CA ILE A 119 6.77 17.32 34.14
C ILE A 119 6.90 18.71 33.52
N PRO A 120 6.88 18.87 32.19
CA PRO A 120 6.75 20.18 31.56
C PRO A 120 5.43 20.82 32.01
N SER A 121 5.49 22.07 32.44
CA SER A 121 4.35 22.84 32.99
C SER A 121 3.21 23.12 31.99
N CYS A 122 3.20 22.49 30.81
CA CYS A 122 2.13 22.66 29.82
C CYS A 122 0.91 21.73 30.05
N CYS A 123 1.04 20.70 30.90
CA CYS A 123 -0.01 19.67 31.07
C CYS A 123 -0.70 19.66 32.45
N THR A 124 -0.32 20.51 33.41
CA THR A 124 -0.82 20.38 34.80
C THR A 124 -1.93 21.34 35.20
N ASN A 125 -2.55 22.07 34.27
CA ASN A 125 -3.74 22.88 34.56
C ASN A 125 -4.57 23.08 33.29
N PHE A 126 -5.46 22.15 32.96
CA PHE A 126 -6.41 22.38 31.87
C PHE A 126 -7.80 21.85 32.21
N SER A 127 -8.77 22.78 32.30
CA SER A 127 -10.19 22.48 32.46
C SER A 127 -10.69 21.72 31.22
N LEU A 128 -10.83 20.39 31.36
CA LEU A 128 -11.20 19.45 30.32
C LEU A 128 -12.57 19.79 29.66
N SER A 129 -13.49 20.36 30.43
CA SER A 129 -14.86 20.67 29.98
C SER A 129 -14.95 21.86 29.04
N SER A 130 -14.04 22.85 29.13
CA SER A 130 -14.08 24.04 28.27
C SER A 130 -13.41 23.77 26.92
N LYS A 131 -12.26 23.09 26.90
CA LYS A 131 -11.53 22.76 25.67
C LYS A 131 -12.32 21.81 24.77
N MET A 132 -12.97 20.80 25.36
CA MET A 132 -13.85 19.87 24.62
C MET A 132 -15.08 20.59 24.05
N ARG A 133 -15.74 21.45 24.85
CA ARG A 133 -16.89 22.24 24.39
C ARG A 133 -16.49 23.13 23.22
N HIS A 134 -15.36 23.84 23.31
CA HIS A 134 -14.84 24.65 22.21
C HIS A 134 -14.48 23.84 20.94
N ARG A 135 -13.94 22.62 21.05
CA ARG A 135 -13.63 21.79 19.86
C ARG A 135 -14.88 21.20 19.22
N VAL A 136 -15.86 20.79 20.02
CA VAL A 136 -17.19 20.35 19.54
C VAL A 136 -17.91 21.53 18.89
N ASP A 137 -17.83 22.73 19.47
CA ASP A 137 -18.40 23.95 18.90
C ASP A 137 -17.71 24.38 17.60
N ASP A 138 -16.41 24.15 17.45
CA ASP A 138 -15.62 24.42 16.22
C ASP A 138 -15.96 23.44 15.09
N ILE A 139 -16.13 22.15 15.41
CA ILE A 139 -16.65 21.13 14.47
C ILE A 139 -18.07 21.52 14.02
N ASN A 140 -18.94 21.89 14.96
CA ASN A 140 -20.29 22.37 14.67
C ASN A 140 -20.31 23.65 13.82
N HIS A 141 -19.40 24.59 14.04
CA HIS A 141 -19.30 25.82 13.24
C HIS A 141 -18.84 25.53 11.80
N LYS A 142 -17.81 24.69 11.62
CA LYS A 142 -17.30 24.30 10.30
C LYS A 142 -18.34 23.51 9.49
N LEU A 143 -19.14 22.68 10.17
CA LEU A 143 -20.31 22.01 9.59
C LEU A 143 -21.34 23.01 9.05
N LYS A 144 -21.67 24.04 9.83
CA LYS A 144 -22.60 25.12 9.44
C LYS A 144 -22.06 25.97 8.28
N ASP A 145 -20.75 26.15 8.18
CA ASP A 145 -20.14 26.89 7.07
C ASP A 145 -20.18 26.09 5.77
N LEU A 146 -19.91 24.77 5.81
CA LEU A 146 -20.03 23.87 4.67
C LEU A 146 -21.48 23.72 4.17
N GLU A 147 -22.44 23.75 5.09
CA GLU A 147 -23.88 23.75 4.78
C GLU A 147 -24.30 25.01 4.02
N LYS A 148 -23.80 26.19 4.41
CA LYS A 148 -24.03 27.45 3.69
C LYS A 148 -23.36 27.47 2.30
N GLU A 149 -22.18 26.86 2.18
CA GLU A 149 -21.46 26.73 0.91
C GLU A 149 -22.21 25.83 -0.09
N LYS A 150 -22.84 24.76 0.40
CA LYS A 150 -23.70 23.85 -0.39
C LYS A 150 -24.92 24.54 -1.02
N VAL A 151 -25.57 25.45 -0.30
CA VAL A 151 -26.74 26.22 -0.78
C VAL A 151 -26.32 27.25 -1.85
N THR A 152 -25.12 27.80 -1.73
CA THR A 152 -24.63 28.88 -2.60
C THR A 152 -24.14 28.36 -3.95
N LEU A 153 -23.67 27.10 -4.02
CA LEU A 153 -22.96 26.59 -5.20
C LEU A 153 -23.82 25.83 -6.23
N GLY A 154 -25.04 25.38 -5.92
CA GLY A 154 -25.97 24.82 -6.92
C GLY A 154 -25.39 23.75 -7.89
N LEU A 155 -24.49 22.87 -7.42
CA LEU A 155 -23.63 22.08 -8.30
C LEU A 155 -24.30 20.81 -8.85
N LYS A 156 -24.70 20.87 -10.13
CA LYS A 156 -24.59 19.74 -11.08
C LYS A 156 -23.11 19.57 -11.44
N MET A 157 -22.61 18.33 -11.41
CA MET A 157 -21.24 18.02 -11.80
C MET A 157 -21.00 18.26 -13.29
N GLN A 158 -19.97 19.05 -13.63
CA GLN A 158 -19.28 19.00 -14.92
C GLN A 158 -17.80 19.40 -14.78
N HIS A 159 -16.97 18.54 -15.39
CA HIS A 159 -15.60 18.66 -15.91
C HIS A 159 -14.56 19.57 -15.27
N GLY A 160 -13.42 18.95 -14.94
CA GLY A 160 -12.11 19.60 -14.86
C GLY A 160 -11.00 18.56 -14.91
N SER A 161 -10.57 18.22 -16.12
CA SER A 161 -9.30 17.53 -16.38
C SER A 161 -8.13 18.42 -15.95
N LEU A 162 -7.27 17.90 -15.08
CA LEU A 162 -5.95 18.47 -14.82
C LEU A 162 -4.92 17.50 -15.42
N GLU A 163 -4.27 17.94 -16.48
CA GLU A 163 -3.04 17.31 -16.97
C GLU A 163 -1.98 17.41 -15.87
N VAL A 164 -1.62 16.27 -15.29
CA VAL A 164 -0.51 16.15 -14.35
C VAL A 164 0.70 15.71 -15.15
N LYS A 165 1.72 16.57 -15.20
CA LYS A 165 3.06 16.18 -15.66
C LYS A 165 3.66 15.21 -14.64
N ASP A 166 4.09 14.08 -15.17
CA ASP A 166 4.56 12.88 -14.48
C ASP A 166 6.01 13.05 -14.01
N ASP A 167 6.21 13.53 -12.78
CA ASP A 167 7.49 13.50 -12.07
C ASP A 167 7.34 12.58 -10.84
N ARG A 168 7.53 11.27 -11.04
CA ARG A 168 7.43 10.21 -10.00
C ARG A 168 8.82 9.93 -9.36
N PRO A 169 8.99 10.09 -8.02
CA PRO A 169 10.30 9.97 -7.34
C PRO A 169 10.72 8.62 -6.71
N LYS A 170 12.02 8.58 -6.35
CA LYS A 170 12.96 7.53 -5.89
C LYS A 170 12.42 6.41 -5.00
N ASP A 171 12.54 5.18 -5.48
CA ASP A 171 12.24 3.96 -4.72
C ASP A 171 13.45 2.99 -4.70
N LYS A 172 14.13 2.90 -3.56
CA LYS A 172 15.33 2.05 -3.38
C LYS A 172 14.99 0.57 -3.12
N ASN A 173 13.71 0.19 -3.02
CA ASN A 173 13.31 -1.16 -2.62
C ASN A 173 13.05 -2.14 -3.77
N ARG A 174 13.06 -1.67 -5.04
CA ARG A 174 12.98 -2.53 -6.23
C ARG A 174 14.11 -3.59 -6.32
N GLN A 175 15.17 -3.43 -5.53
CA GLN A 175 16.38 -4.26 -5.54
C GLN A 175 16.19 -5.68 -4.97
N SER A 176 15.01 -6.00 -4.42
CA SER A 176 14.72 -7.27 -3.74
C SER A 176 13.95 -8.29 -4.61
N GLN A 177 14.16 -8.32 -5.92
CA GLN A 177 13.45 -9.26 -6.82
C GLN A 177 14.35 -10.37 -7.34
N THR A 178 13.79 -11.58 -7.42
CA THR A 178 14.48 -12.75 -8.02
C THR A 178 14.12 -12.96 -9.48
N SER A 179 14.99 -13.70 -10.15
CA SER A 179 14.77 -14.24 -11.49
C SER A 179 13.95 -15.52 -11.54
N LEU A 180 13.92 -16.32 -10.47
CA LEU A 180 13.21 -17.60 -10.35
C LEU A 180 11.71 -17.48 -10.67
N VAL A 181 11.22 -18.43 -11.46
CA VAL A 181 9.80 -18.55 -11.81
C VAL A 181 9.37 -20.01 -11.88
N ASP A 182 8.15 -20.31 -11.40
CA ASP A 182 7.51 -21.60 -11.64
C ASP A 182 6.91 -21.61 -13.05
N ALA A 183 7.67 -22.17 -13.99
CA ALA A 183 7.28 -22.26 -15.40
C ALA A 183 5.99 -23.07 -15.63
N SER A 184 5.62 -23.97 -14.71
CA SER A 184 4.42 -24.80 -14.85
C SER A 184 3.11 -24.01 -14.68
N SER A 185 3.19 -22.84 -14.06
CA SER A 185 2.04 -21.96 -13.82
C SER A 185 1.76 -20.96 -14.95
N ILE A 186 2.58 -20.92 -16.00
CA ILE A 186 2.49 -19.92 -17.07
C ILE A 186 1.80 -20.51 -18.30
N VAL A 187 0.75 -19.84 -18.77
CA VAL A 187 -0.09 -20.25 -19.91
C VAL A 187 0.12 -19.32 -21.10
N GLY A 188 0.12 -19.86 -22.32
CA GLY A 188 0.05 -19.08 -23.57
C GLY A 188 1.27 -18.26 -23.96
N ARG A 189 2.44 -18.52 -23.36
CA ARG A 189 3.69 -17.77 -23.63
C ARG A 189 4.79 -18.57 -24.30
N GLN A 190 4.52 -19.81 -24.68
CA GLN A 190 5.53 -20.71 -25.25
C GLN A 190 6.07 -20.20 -26.59
N GLY A 191 5.19 -19.75 -27.49
CA GLY A 191 5.61 -19.19 -28.78
C GLY A 191 6.46 -17.92 -28.65
N ASP A 192 6.05 -17.00 -27.76
CA ASP A 192 6.81 -15.79 -27.44
C ASP A 192 8.21 -16.15 -26.89
N LYS A 193 8.25 -17.10 -25.96
CA LYS A 193 9.49 -17.60 -25.34
C LYS A 193 10.41 -18.20 -26.40
N ASP A 194 9.94 -19.14 -27.21
CA ASP A 194 10.76 -19.84 -28.20
C ASP A 194 11.35 -18.87 -29.22
N ALA A 195 10.54 -17.91 -29.71
CA ALA A 195 11.01 -16.88 -30.64
C ALA A 195 12.11 -16.00 -30.03
N LEU A 196 11.97 -15.62 -28.75
CA LEU A 196 12.96 -14.78 -28.07
C LEU A 196 14.21 -15.57 -27.67
N VAL A 197 14.10 -16.85 -27.31
CA VAL A 197 15.27 -17.72 -27.06
C VAL A 197 16.14 -17.81 -28.30
N GLN A 198 15.55 -18.04 -29.48
CA GLN A 198 16.31 -18.07 -30.74
C GLN A 198 17.04 -16.75 -31.00
N LYS A 199 16.40 -15.60 -30.73
CA LYS A 199 17.04 -14.28 -30.86
C LYS A 199 18.14 -14.02 -29.82
N LEU A 200 18.01 -14.57 -28.61
CA LEU A 200 19.02 -14.44 -27.56
C LEU A 200 20.30 -15.20 -27.91
N LEU A 201 20.14 -16.39 -28.49
CA LEU A 201 21.24 -17.30 -28.85
C LEU A 201 21.85 -16.98 -30.23
N ALA A 202 21.23 -16.07 -31.01
CA ALA A 202 21.74 -15.66 -32.30
C ALA A 202 22.98 -14.75 -32.16
N ASP A 203 24.11 -15.22 -32.70
CA ASP A 203 25.32 -14.43 -32.92
C ASP A 203 25.12 -13.59 -34.20
N GLU A 204 24.47 -12.44 -34.05
CA GLU A 204 24.36 -11.47 -35.15
C GLU A 204 25.70 -10.78 -35.39
N PRO A 205 26.10 -10.54 -36.66
CA PRO A 205 27.28 -9.75 -36.99
C PRO A 205 27.05 -8.30 -36.53
N CYS A 206 27.52 -7.98 -35.33
CA CYS A 206 27.27 -6.70 -34.69
C CYS A 206 28.56 -5.86 -34.63
N ASN A 207 28.47 -4.59 -35.03
CA ASN A 207 29.53 -3.60 -34.81
C ASN A 207 29.68 -3.21 -33.32
N LYS A 208 28.79 -3.71 -32.45
CA LYS A 208 28.78 -3.45 -31.00
C LYS A 208 28.88 -4.76 -30.24
N ASN A 209 29.50 -4.74 -29.07
CA ASN A 209 29.70 -5.95 -28.26
C ASN A 209 28.39 -6.49 -27.64
N PHE A 210 27.37 -5.63 -27.48
CA PHE A 210 26.06 -6.02 -26.97
C PHE A 210 24.91 -5.49 -27.83
N SER A 211 23.74 -6.12 -27.69
CA SER A 211 22.48 -5.69 -28.30
C SER A 211 21.32 -5.72 -27.29
N ILE A 212 20.32 -4.87 -27.49
CA ILE A 212 19.11 -4.81 -26.66
C ILE A 212 18.04 -5.73 -27.24
N MET A 213 17.38 -6.48 -26.37
CA MET A 213 16.16 -7.23 -26.63
C MET A 213 15.01 -6.60 -25.85
N PRO A 214 14.23 -5.70 -26.48
CA PRO A 214 13.11 -5.07 -25.81
C PRO A 214 11.90 -6.00 -25.70
N ILE A 215 11.25 -5.99 -24.54
CA ILE A 215 9.95 -6.60 -24.27
C ILE A 215 9.01 -5.47 -23.83
N VAL A 216 8.27 -4.92 -24.79
CA VAL A 216 7.39 -3.76 -24.59
C VAL A 216 5.94 -4.20 -24.45
N GLY A 217 5.15 -3.54 -23.62
CA GLY A 217 3.72 -3.83 -23.50
C GLY A 217 3.07 -3.18 -22.29
N MET A 218 1.74 -3.25 -22.23
CA MET A 218 0.96 -2.58 -21.18
C MET A 218 1.14 -3.23 -19.78
N GLY A 219 0.63 -2.56 -18.75
CA GLY A 219 0.63 -3.10 -17.38
C GLY A 219 -0.12 -4.43 -17.28
N GLY A 220 0.37 -5.36 -16.47
CA GLY A 220 -0.29 -6.65 -16.23
C GLY A 220 -0.24 -7.67 -17.38
N VAL A 221 0.37 -7.35 -18.53
CA VAL A 221 0.44 -8.24 -19.72
C VAL A 221 1.43 -9.42 -19.54
N GLY A 222 2.33 -9.35 -18.55
CA GLY A 222 3.27 -10.43 -18.24
C GLY A 222 4.70 -10.27 -18.78
N LYS A 223 5.15 -9.03 -19.08
CA LYS A 223 6.53 -8.76 -19.56
C LYS A 223 7.61 -9.35 -18.67
N LYS A 224 7.54 -9.06 -17.37
CA LYS A 224 8.43 -9.55 -16.34
C LYS A 224 8.42 -11.07 -16.26
N THR A 225 7.24 -11.68 -16.34
CA THR A 225 7.06 -13.13 -16.37
C THR A 225 7.77 -13.76 -17.58
N LEU A 226 7.64 -13.16 -18.76
CA LEU A 226 8.34 -13.61 -19.97
C LEU A 226 9.86 -13.44 -19.86
N ALA A 227 10.33 -12.31 -19.33
CA ALA A 227 11.75 -12.08 -19.09
C ALA A 227 12.35 -13.12 -18.12
N ARG A 228 11.61 -13.50 -17.06
CA ARG A 228 12.03 -14.57 -16.14
C ARG A 228 12.11 -15.91 -16.84
N LEU A 229 11.11 -16.27 -17.65
CA LEU A 229 11.15 -17.51 -18.45
C LEU A 229 12.38 -17.59 -19.35
N LEU A 230 12.78 -16.48 -19.96
CA LEU A 230 13.98 -16.41 -20.79
C LEU A 230 15.25 -16.52 -19.95
N TYR A 231 15.31 -15.76 -18.86
CA TYR A 231 16.46 -15.76 -17.97
C TYR A 231 16.68 -17.14 -17.35
N ASP A 232 15.62 -17.88 -17.04
CA ASP A 232 15.76 -19.20 -16.43
C ASP A 232 15.90 -20.37 -17.40
N GLU A 233 15.74 -20.12 -18.70
CA GLU A 233 15.86 -21.14 -19.75
C GLU A 233 17.26 -21.77 -19.76
N LYS A 234 17.31 -23.10 -19.88
CA LYS A 234 18.56 -23.85 -19.79
C LYS A 234 19.54 -23.45 -20.88
N GLN A 235 19.07 -23.35 -22.12
CA GLN A 235 19.92 -22.96 -23.26
C GLN A 235 20.48 -21.55 -23.09
N VAL A 236 19.71 -20.63 -22.49
CA VAL A 236 20.16 -19.27 -22.18
C VAL A 236 21.19 -19.29 -21.05
N LYS A 237 20.94 -20.05 -19.98
CA LYS A 237 21.91 -20.22 -18.88
C LYS A 237 23.25 -20.79 -19.35
N ASP A 238 23.22 -21.75 -20.26
CA ASP A 238 24.43 -22.41 -20.76
C ASP A 238 25.20 -21.53 -21.78
N HIS A 239 24.55 -20.52 -22.38
CA HIS A 239 25.14 -19.67 -23.42
C HIS A 239 25.86 -18.43 -22.90
N PHE A 240 25.43 -17.87 -21.76
CA PHE A 240 25.99 -16.64 -21.17
C PHE A 240 26.84 -16.96 -19.93
N GLU A 241 28.08 -16.46 -19.90
CA GLU A 241 29.02 -16.69 -18.79
C GLU A 241 28.65 -15.90 -17.53
N LEU A 242 28.17 -14.68 -17.73
CA LEU A 242 27.75 -13.79 -16.66
C LEU A 242 26.30 -13.37 -16.85
N LYS A 243 25.58 -13.26 -15.74
CA LYS A 243 24.18 -12.85 -15.76
C LYS A 243 23.87 -11.92 -14.60
N ALA A 244 23.05 -10.92 -14.86
CA ALA A 244 22.51 -10.05 -13.83
C ALA A 244 21.04 -9.74 -14.11
N TRP A 245 20.28 -9.54 -13.03
CA TRP A 245 18.89 -9.09 -13.10
C TRP A 245 18.75 -7.86 -12.20
N VAL A 246 18.24 -6.76 -12.76
CA VAL A 246 17.98 -5.53 -12.02
C VAL A 246 16.58 -5.04 -12.34
N CYS A 247 15.77 -4.83 -11.31
CA CYS A 247 14.53 -4.07 -11.44
C CYS A 247 14.85 -2.58 -11.28
N VAL A 248 14.50 -1.78 -12.28
CA VAL A 248 14.84 -0.37 -12.37
C VAL A 248 13.74 0.45 -11.71
N SER A 249 14.09 1.33 -10.78
CA SER A 249 13.16 2.27 -10.13
C SER A 249 12.63 3.32 -11.10
N ASP A 250 11.50 3.95 -10.75
CA ASP A 250 10.89 5.02 -11.56
C ASP A 250 11.88 6.18 -11.76
N GLU A 251 12.70 6.45 -10.75
CA GLU A 251 13.88 7.29 -10.88
C GLU A 251 15.13 6.51 -11.25
N TRP A 252 15.85 7.02 -12.25
CA TRP A 252 17.09 6.41 -12.75
C TRP A 252 18.26 6.72 -11.83
N ASP A 253 18.86 5.69 -11.22
CA ASP A 253 20.09 5.81 -10.43
C ASP A 253 21.18 4.90 -11.01
N SER A 254 22.04 5.47 -11.86
CA SER A 254 23.12 4.72 -12.52
C SER A 254 24.10 4.07 -11.53
N PHE A 255 24.28 4.66 -10.34
CA PHE A 255 25.17 4.10 -9.33
C PHE A 255 24.55 2.86 -8.68
N GLN A 256 23.30 2.93 -8.24
CA GLN A 256 22.64 1.77 -7.64
C GLN A 256 22.47 0.64 -8.65
N ILE A 257 22.05 0.94 -9.87
CA ILE A 257 21.92 -0.06 -10.94
C ILE A 257 23.28 -0.72 -11.20
N SER A 258 24.34 0.05 -11.44
CA SER A 258 25.69 -0.51 -11.67
C SER A 258 26.18 -1.35 -10.49
N LYS A 259 25.82 -0.96 -9.26
CA LYS A 259 26.23 -1.67 -8.04
C LYS A 259 25.61 -3.06 -7.96
N ILE A 260 24.30 -3.16 -8.23
CA ILE A 260 23.58 -4.45 -8.23
C ILE A 260 24.13 -5.36 -9.33
N ILE A 261 24.41 -4.81 -10.51
CA ILE A 261 25.04 -5.57 -11.61
C ILE A 261 26.40 -6.08 -11.15
N PHE A 262 27.25 -5.23 -10.58
CA PHE A 262 28.57 -5.62 -10.09
C PHE A 262 28.47 -6.75 -9.06
N GLN A 263 27.60 -6.63 -8.06
CA GLN A 263 27.38 -7.67 -7.05
C GLN A 263 26.91 -8.99 -7.68
N SER A 264 26.04 -8.93 -8.68
CA SER A 264 25.53 -10.12 -9.38
C SER A 264 26.61 -10.86 -10.16
N VAL A 265 27.51 -10.13 -10.83
CA VAL A 265 28.53 -10.74 -11.71
C VAL A 265 29.83 -11.09 -11.01
N SER A 266 30.19 -10.36 -9.95
CA SER A 266 31.41 -10.62 -9.16
C SER A 266 31.18 -11.57 -7.99
N GLY A 267 29.95 -11.64 -7.46
CA GLY A 267 29.65 -12.30 -6.19
C GLY A 267 30.21 -11.55 -4.96
N GLU A 268 30.78 -10.36 -5.14
CA GLU A 268 31.40 -9.57 -4.07
C GLU A 268 30.55 -8.36 -3.67
N ASP A 269 30.42 -8.11 -2.36
CA ASP A 269 29.86 -6.87 -1.82
C ASP A 269 30.97 -5.84 -1.57
N LYS A 270 31.55 -5.33 -2.66
CA LYS A 270 32.59 -4.30 -2.61
C LYS A 270 31.98 -2.89 -2.48
N LYS A 271 32.56 -2.07 -1.61
CA LYS A 271 32.21 -0.64 -1.50
C LYS A 271 32.98 0.17 -2.53
N PHE A 272 32.30 1.13 -3.15
CA PHE A 272 32.85 2.07 -4.12
C PHE A 272 32.53 3.50 -3.67
N GLU A 273 33.50 4.39 -3.77
CA GLU A 273 33.36 5.79 -3.36
C GLU A 273 32.56 6.61 -4.39
N ASP A 274 32.67 6.26 -5.67
CA ASP A 274 31.99 6.95 -6.76
C ASP A 274 31.60 5.99 -7.90
N LEU A 275 30.79 6.52 -8.83
CA LEU A 275 30.31 5.78 -10.00
C LEU A 275 31.45 5.34 -10.93
N ASN A 276 32.51 6.15 -11.06
CA ASN A 276 33.62 5.87 -11.96
C ASN A 276 34.41 4.65 -11.50
N LEU A 277 34.78 4.57 -10.22
CA LEU A 277 35.46 3.41 -9.63
C LEU A 277 34.63 2.13 -9.77
N LEU A 278 33.32 2.22 -9.52
CA LEU A 278 32.39 1.12 -9.69
C LEU A 278 32.31 0.67 -11.15
N GLN A 279 32.16 1.59 -12.10
CA GLN A 279 32.05 1.28 -13.52
C GLN A 279 33.37 0.75 -14.11
N VAL A 280 34.52 1.21 -13.63
CA VAL A 280 35.84 0.66 -13.98
C VAL A 280 35.95 -0.78 -13.50
N ALA A 281 35.59 -1.06 -12.24
CA ALA A 281 35.61 -2.42 -11.71
C ALA A 281 34.61 -3.34 -12.44
N LEU A 282 33.41 -2.84 -12.75
CA LEU A 282 32.41 -3.58 -13.51
C LEU A 282 32.88 -3.88 -14.93
N ARG A 283 33.49 -2.92 -15.61
CA ARG A 283 34.11 -3.11 -16.94
C ARG A 283 35.14 -4.23 -16.90
N ASP A 284 36.00 -4.24 -15.88
CA ASP A 284 37.05 -5.24 -15.75
C ASP A 284 36.48 -6.64 -15.45
N GLN A 285 35.36 -6.73 -14.70
CA GLN A 285 34.65 -7.99 -14.47
C GLN A 285 33.98 -8.55 -15.73
N LEU A 286 33.44 -7.66 -16.58
CA LEU A 286 32.73 -8.02 -17.81
C LEU A 286 33.66 -8.24 -19.01
N ARG A 287 34.91 -7.78 -18.93
CA ARG A 287 35.88 -7.83 -20.02
C ARG A 287 35.95 -9.23 -20.62
N GLU A 288 35.76 -9.30 -21.95
CA GLU A 288 35.88 -10.52 -22.76
C GLU A 288 34.93 -11.66 -22.37
N LYS A 289 33.93 -11.40 -21.52
CA LYS A 289 32.90 -12.39 -21.13
C LYS A 289 31.58 -12.11 -21.83
N ARG A 290 30.86 -13.17 -22.19
CA ARG A 290 29.51 -13.05 -22.75
C ARG A 290 28.51 -12.80 -21.64
N PHE A 291 27.87 -11.64 -21.67
CA PHE A 291 27.04 -11.14 -20.57
C PHE A 291 25.56 -11.03 -20.97
N LEU A 292 24.67 -11.47 -20.09
CA LEU A 292 23.23 -11.23 -20.17
C LEU A 292 22.75 -10.36 -19.00
N LEU A 293 22.18 -9.22 -19.32
CA LEU A 293 21.53 -8.34 -18.34
C LEU A 293 20.02 -8.33 -18.55
N VAL A 294 19.24 -8.42 -17.48
CA VAL A 294 17.83 -8.05 -17.49
C VAL A 294 17.65 -6.73 -16.75
N LEU A 295 17.13 -5.73 -17.46
CA LEU A 295 16.64 -4.47 -16.90
C LEU A 295 15.10 -4.54 -16.90
N ASP A 296 14.54 -4.85 -15.75
CA ASP A 296 13.09 -5.01 -15.57
C ASP A 296 12.44 -3.68 -15.18
N ASP A 297 11.34 -3.34 -15.84
CA ASP A 297 10.47 -2.19 -15.64
C ASP A 297 11.19 -0.83 -15.78
N VAL A 298 11.81 -0.60 -16.94
CA VAL A 298 12.50 0.67 -17.24
C VAL A 298 11.50 1.78 -17.55
N TRP A 299 11.53 2.86 -16.76
CA TRP A 299 10.67 4.04 -16.93
C TRP A 299 11.39 5.28 -17.50
N SER A 300 12.72 5.39 -17.32
CA SER A 300 13.48 6.55 -17.83
C SER A 300 13.47 6.62 -19.36
N GLU A 301 13.32 7.82 -19.88
CA GLU A 301 13.35 8.13 -21.32
C GLU A 301 14.63 8.89 -21.72
N SER A 302 15.58 9.04 -20.79
CA SER A 302 16.83 9.79 -20.97
C SER A 302 17.89 8.94 -21.66
N CYS A 303 18.42 9.44 -22.78
CA CYS A 303 19.54 8.81 -23.47
C CYS A 303 20.85 8.95 -22.70
N GLU A 304 21.04 10.07 -21.99
CA GLU A 304 22.26 10.32 -21.22
C GLU A 304 22.39 9.33 -20.04
N ASP A 305 21.27 9.07 -19.37
CA ASP A 305 21.13 8.06 -18.32
C ASP A 305 21.51 6.67 -18.83
N TRP A 306 20.95 6.30 -19.98
CA TRP A 306 21.25 5.04 -20.67
C TRP A 306 22.73 4.94 -21.06
N GLU A 307 23.25 5.96 -21.73
CA GLU A 307 24.65 6.02 -22.18
C GLU A 307 25.61 5.90 -21.00
N THR A 308 25.31 6.55 -19.88
CA THR A 308 26.10 6.47 -18.66
C THR A 308 26.13 5.05 -18.11
N LEU A 309 24.98 4.36 -18.05
CA LEU A 309 24.89 3.00 -17.52
C LEU A 309 25.66 1.99 -18.38
N VAL A 310 25.60 2.10 -19.71
CA VAL A 310 26.15 1.06 -20.60
C VAL A 310 27.63 1.17 -20.92
N ARG A 311 28.32 2.24 -20.48
CA ARG A 311 29.77 2.42 -20.71
C ARG A 311 30.63 1.18 -20.38
N PRO A 312 30.42 0.50 -19.23
CA PRO A 312 31.18 -0.72 -18.91
C PRO A 312 30.92 -1.87 -19.87
N PHE A 313 29.74 -1.94 -20.48
CA PHE A 313 29.29 -3.07 -21.30
C PHE A 313 29.95 -3.10 -22.68
N HIS A 314 30.64 -2.01 -23.07
CA HIS A 314 31.48 -2.00 -24.26
C HIS A 314 32.75 -2.84 -24.13
N ALA A 315 33.10 -3.34 -22.94
CA ALA A 315 34.20 -4.27 -22.75
C ALA A 315 33.78 -5.76 -22.82
N CYS A 316 32.49 -6.07 -22.83
CA CYS A 316 31.97 -7.44 -22.92
C CYS A 316 32.39 -8.13 -24.23
N SER A 317 32.27 -9.45 -24.32
CA SER A 317 32.44 -10.15 -25.59
C SER A 317 31.23 -9.93 -26.52
N CYS A 318 31.48 -10.04 -27.83
CA CYS A 318 30.43 -9.99 -28.84
C CYS A 318 29.36 -11.07 -28.59
N GLY A 319 28.11 -10.71 -28.87
CA GLY A 319 26.96 -11.58 -28.60
C GLY A 319 26.34 -11.37 -27.21
N SER A 320 26.87 -10.47 -26.39
CA SER A 320 26.21 -10.07 -25.13
C SER A 320 24.83 -9.44 -25.38
N LYS A 321 23.88 -9.66 -24.46
CA LYS A 321 22.48 -9.22 -24.63
C LYS A 321 21.96 -8.47 -23.41
N ILE A 322 21.12 -7.47 -23.63
CA ILE A 322 20.37 -6.77 -22.58
C ILE A 322 18.88 -6.95 -22.86
N ILE A 323 18.17 -7.72 -22.02
CA ILE A 323 16.71 -7.78 -22.05
C ILE A 323 16.20 -6.55 -21.31
N MET A 324 15.37 -5.75 -21.96
CA MET A 324 14.75 -4.57 -21.36
C MET A 324 13.23 -4.73 -21.35
N THR A 325 12.61 -4.80 -20.18
CA THR A 325 11.14 -4.76 -20.07
C THR A 325 10.69 -3.32 -19.80
N THR A 326 9.68 -2.84 -20.54
CA THR A 326 9.19 -1.47 -20.35
C THR A 326 7.74 -1.32 -20.83
N ARG A 327 7.06 -0.30 -20.32
CA ARG A 327 5.77 0.20 -20.83
C ARG A 327 5.95 1.38 -21.79
N LYS A 328 7.13 2.01 -21.80
CA LYS A 328 7.43 3.24 -22.53
C LYS A 328 8.38 2.95 -23.69
N GLU A 329 7.98 3.35 -24.89
CA GLU A 329 8.79 3.13 -26.10
C GLU A 329 9.81 4.23 -26.36
N GLN A 330 9.67 5.40 -25.75
CA GLN A 330 10.42 6.58 -26.17
C GLN A 330 11.94 6.39 -26.10
N LEU A 331 12.45 5.76 -25.05
CA LEU A 331 13.87 5.42 -24.94
C LEU A 331 14.30 4.49 -26.07
N LEU A 332 13.55 3.41 -26.29
CA LEU A 332 13.84 2.42 -27.33
C LEU A 332 13.87 3.06 -28.73
N LYS A 333 12.94 3.97 -29.01
CA LYS A 333 12.91 4.73 -30.27
C LYS A 333 14.19 5.54 -30.48
N LYS A 334 14.60 6.31 -29.46
CA LYS A 334 15.85 7.07 -29.49
C LYS A 334 17.09 6.19 -29.66
N LEU A 335 17.04 4.94 -29.19
CA LEU A 335 18.11 3.94 -29.34
C LEU A 335 18.07 3.17 -30.67
N GLY A 336 17.12 3.45 -31.56
CA GLY A 336 16.98 2.81 -32.88
C GLY A 336 16.21 1.48 -32.86
N TYR A 337 15.42 1.22 -31.81
CA TYR A 337 14.58 0.03 -31.66
C TYR A 337 13.10 0.31 -31.99
N ASP A 338 12.85 1.18 -32.96
CA ASP A 338 11.51 1.67 -33.36
C ASP A 338 10.53 0.55 -33.75
N ASN A 339 11.02 -0.60 -34.23
CA ASN A 339 10.22 -1.73 -34.71
C ASN A 339 10.02 -2.84 -33.68
N SER A 340 10.11 -2.53 -32.38
CA SER A 340 9.95 -3.53 -31.32
C SER A 340 8.51 -4.01 -31.25
N ASN A 341 8.28 -5.31 -31.48
CA ASN A 341 6.95 -5.89 -31.34
C ASN A 341 6.48 -5.83 -29.89
N HIS A 342 5.26 -5.35 -29.69
CA HIS A 342 4.65 -5.37 -28.36
C HIS A 342 4.27 -6.79 -27.98
N LEU A 343 4.52 -7.14 -26.72
CA LEU A 343 3.99 -8.34 -26.11
C LEU A 343 2.48 -8.26 -26.11
N GLN A 344 1.87 -9.15 -26.88
CA GLN A 344 0.43 -9.16 -27.07
C GLN A 344 -0.27 -9.73 -25.83
N ARG A 345 -1.56 -9.41 -25.71
CA ARG A 345 -2.46 -10.07 -24.77
C ARG A 345 -2.54 -11.56 -25.07
N LEU A 346 -2.97 -12.35 -24.08
CA LEU A 346 -3.18 -13.77 -24.31
C LEU A 346 -4.26 -13.99 -25.35
N PHE A 347 -4.08 -15.00 -26.19
CA PHE A 347 -5.13 -15.47 -27.08
C PHE A 347 -6.32 -16.00 -26.26
N GLN A 348 -7.50 -15.98 -26.86
CA GLN A 348 -8.75 -16.28 -26.15
C GLN A 348 -8.70 -17.63 -25.43
N ASP A 349 -8.18 -18.68 -26.07
CA ASP A 349 -8.11 -20.02 -25.48
C ASP A 349 -7.16 -20.08 -24.28
N ASP A 350 -5.99 -19.45 -24.39
CA ASP A 350 -5.02 -19.33 -23.30
C ASP A 350 -5.58 -18.49 -22.13
N ALA A 351 -6.32 -17.42 -22.45
CA ALA A 351 -6.95 -16.55 -21.47
C ALA A 351 -8.06 -17.29 -20.70
N VAL A 352 -8.89 -18.07 -21.41
CA VAL A 352 -9.90 -18.96 -20.81
C VAL A 352 -9.23 -19.99 -19.92
N SER A 353 -8.15 -20.62 -20.39
CA SER A 353 -7.46 -21.65 -19.64
C SER A 353 -6.83 -21.10 -18.35
N LEU A 354 -6.12 -19.97 -18.44
CA LEU A 354 -5.54 -19.30 -17.28
C LEU A 354 -6.61 -18.91 -16.25
N PHE A 355 -7.72 -18.34 -16.70
CA PHE A 355 -8.81 -17.96 -15.82
C PHE A 355 -9.47 -19.19 -15.15
N ALA A 356 -9.77 -20.24 -15.92
CA ALA A 356 -10.36 -21.47 -15.40
C ALA A 356 -9.44 -22.17 -14.37
N GLN A 357 -8.12 -22.12 -14.59
CA GLN A 357 -7.15 -22.67 -13.65
C GLN A 357 -7.22 -21.95 -12.31
N HIS A 358 -7.36 -20.62 -12.30
CA HIS A 358 -7.44 -19.85 -11.08
C HIS A 358 -8.82 -19.85 -10.41
N ALA A 359 -9.90 -19.93 -11.19
CA ALA A 359 -11.26 -19.93 -10.67
C ALA A 359 -11.75 -21.32 -10.22
N LEU A 360 -11.40 -22.37 -10.97
CA LEU A 360 -11.99 -23.70 -10.82
C LEU A 360 -10.92 -24.78 -10.54
N GLY A 361 -9.64 -24.47 -10.71
CA GLY A 361 -8.57 -25.49 -10.66
C GLY A 361 -8.61 -26.45 -11.85
N ALA A 362 -9.20 -26.02 -12.97
CA ALA A 362 -9.40 -26.81 -14.18
C ALA A 362 -8.81 -26.11 -15.41
N ASN A 363 -8.52 -26.86 -16.48
CA ASN A 363 -7.92 -26.29 -17.68
C ASN A 363 -8.90 -25.49 -18.56
N ASN A 364 -10.21 -25.71 -18.39
CA ASN A 364 -11.28 -25.05 -19.12
C ASN A 364 -12.63 -25.19 -18.38
N PHE A 365 -13.72 -24.77 -19.02
CA PHE A 365 -15.09 -24.83 -18.47
C PHE A 365 -15.89 -26.07 -18.88
N ASP A 366 -15.32 -27.05 -19.57
CA ASP A 366 -16.11 -28.16 -20.14
C ASP A 366 -16.79 -29.02 -19.07
N SER A 367 -16.13 -29.19 -17.92
CA SER A 367 -16.71 -29.85 -16.73
C SER A 367 -17.60 -28.93 -15.88
N TYR A 368 -17.74 -27.65 -16.27
CA TYR A 368 -18.44 -26.61 -15.50
C TYR A 368 -19.42 -25.81 -16.39
N PRO A 369 -20.38 -26.48 -17.06
CA PRO A 369 -21.25 -25.84 -18.06
C PRO A 369 -22.08 -24.69 -17.47
N THR A 370 -22.47 -24.76 -16.20
CA THR A 370 -23.22 -23.71 -15.49
C THR A 370 -22.43 -22.40 -15.38
N TYR A 371 -21.10 -22.47 -15.26
CA TYR A 371 -20.23 -21.30 -15.10
C TYR A 371 -19.68 -20.78 -16.43
N LYS A 372 -19.70 -21.62 -17.48
CA LYS A 372 -19.05 -21.34 -18.77
C LYS A 372 -19.41 -19.98 -19.36
N ALA A 373 -20.70 -19.68 -19.49
CA ALA A 373 -21.16 -18.43 -20.11
C ALA A 373 -20.68 -17.18 -19.35
N TYR A 374 -20.75 -17.20 -18.01
CA TYR A 374 -20.31 -16.07 -17.18
C TYR A 374 -18.78 -15.97 -17.14
N GLY A 375 -18.10 -17.11 -17.02
CA GLY A 375 -16.63 -17.19 -17.05
C GLY A 375 -16.05 -16.65 -18.35
N GLU A 376 -16.56 -17.08 -19.51
CA GLU A 376 -16.16 -16.54 -20.81
C GLU A 376 -16.50 -15.05 -20.95
N GLY A 377 -17.63 -14.61 -20.40
CA GLY A 377 -17.99 -13.19 -20.32
C GLY A 377 -16.98 -12.35 -19.54
N ILE A 378 -16.50 -12.85 -18.38
CA ILE A 378 -15.45 -12.21 -17.58
C ILE A 378 -14.12 -12.21 -18.34
N VAL A 379 -13.72 -13.34 -18.93
CA VAL A 379 -12.48 -13.43 -19.72
C VAL A 379 -12.46 -12.39 -20.83
N LYS A 380 -13.59 -12.22 -21.53
CA LYS A 380 -13.75 -11.20 -22.57
C LYS A 380 -13.58 -9.78 -22.01
N LYS A 381 -14.13 -9.49 -20.82
CA LYS A 381 -13.96 -8.17 -20.16
C LYS A 381 -12.55 -7.93 -19.62
N CYS A 382 -11.84 -9.00 -19.25
CA CYS A 382 -10.42 -8.94 -18.88
C CYS A 382 -9.49 -8.72 -20.07
N ASP A 383 -10.00 -8.86 -21.31
CA ASP A 383 -9.29 -8.51 -22.54
C ASP A 383 -7.91 -9.18 -22.65
N GLY A 384 -7.85 -10.46 -22.27
CA GLY A 384 -6.63 -11.28 -22.34
C GLY A 384 -5.47 -10.83 -21.45
N LEU A 385 -5.69 -9.94 -20.47
CA LEU A 385 -4.66 -9.50 -19.52
C LEU A 385 -4.45 -10.54 -18.41
N PRO A 386 -3.26 -11.19 -18.31
CA PRO A 386 -3.00 -12.22 -17.31
C PRO A 386 -3.30 -11.78 -15.87
N LEU A 387 -2.86 -10.59 -15.45
CA LEU A 387 -3.10 -10.12 -14.09
C LEU A 387 -4.61 -10.00 -13.77
N ALA A 388 -5.41 -9.49 -14.71
CA ALA A 388 -6.86 -9.36 -14.55
C ALA A 388 -7.54 -10.73 -14.43
N LEU A 389 -7.15 -11.67 -15.29
CA LEU A 389 -7.66 -13.04 -15.30
C LEU A 389 -7.33 -13.78 -13.99
N ILE A 390 -6.10 -13.66 -13.50
CA ILE A 390 -5.67 -14.28 -12.24
C ILE A 390 -6.45 -13.70 -11.06
N VAL A 391 -6.55 -12.38 -10.98
CA VAL A 391 -7.21 -11.69 -9.86
C VAL A 391 -8.70 -12.05 -9.78
N LEU A 392 -9.44 -11.93 -10.88
CA LEU A 392 -10.85 -12.29 -10.89
C LEU A 392 -11.09 -13.80 -10.79
N GLY A 393 -10.20 -14.61 -11.37
CA GLY A 393 -10.25 -16.06 -11.21
C GLY A 393 -10.14 -16.43 -9.73
N ARG A 394 -9.14 -15.91 -9.01
CA ARG A 394 -8.98 -16.20 -7.57
C ARG A 394 -10.11 -15.64 -6.70
N LEU A 395 -10.64 -14.46 -7.03
CA LEU A 395 -11.85 -13.92 -6.38
C LEU A 395 -13.02 -14.91 -6.52
N LEU A 396 -13.25 -15.43 -7.72
CA LEU A 396 -14.39 -16.29 -8.03
C LEU A 396 -14.21 -17.72 -7.54
N ARG A 397 -12.98 -18.13 -7.21
CA ARG A 397 -12.68 -19.44 -6.62
C ARG A 397 -13.43 -19.70 -5.32
N THR A 398 -13.72 -18.66 -4.54
CA THR A 398 -14.48 -18.78 -3.29
C THR A 398 -16.00 -18.69 -3.50
N LYS A 399 -16.45 -18.25 -4.69
CA LYS A 399 -17.86 -18.01 -5.02
C LYS A 399 -18.49 -19.26 -5.66
N LYS A 400 -19.34 -19.94 -4.90
CA LYS A 400 -19.98 -21.20 -5.29
C LYS A 400 -21.37 -21.01 -5.90
N ASP A 401 -21.93 -19.82 -5.81
CA ASP A 401 -23.18 -19.49 -6.48
C ASP A 401 -22.88 -18.83 -7.83
N VAL A 402 -23.53 -19.33 -8.87
CA VAL A 402 -23.41 -18.81 -10.23
C VAL A 402 -23.97 -17.39 -10.35
N LEU A 403 -24.92 -17.01 -9.50
CA LEU A 403 -25.45 -15.65 -9.49
C LEU A 403 -24.37 -14.64 -9.08
N GLU A 404 -23.46 -15.01 -8.19
CA GLU A 404 -22.35 -14.14 -7.81
C GLU A 404 -21.36 -13.94 -8.97
N TRP A 405 -21.21 -14.91 -9.88
CA TRP A 405 -20.43 -14.74 -11.10
C TRP A 405 -21.11 -13.77 -12.06
N LYS A 406 -22.45 -13.87 -12.18
CA LYS A 406 -23.25 -12.95 -12.97
C LYS A 406 -23.13 -11.51 -12.47
N GLU A 407 -23.15 -11.29 -11.15
CA GLU A 407 -22.95 -9.95 -10.57
C GLU A 407 -21.61 -9.33 -10.97
N ILE A 408 -20.53 -10.13 -10.98
CA ILE A 408 -19.22 -9.67 -11.46
C ILE A 408 -19.27 -9.34 -12.96
N VAL A 409 -19.91 -10.18 -13.78
CA VAL A 409 -20.12 -9.89 -15.20
C VAL A 409 -20.89 -8.59 -15.39
N ASP A 410 -21.97 -8.37 -14.65
CA ASP A 410 -22.91 -7.26 -14.88
C ASP A 410 -22.50 -5.96 -14.18
N SER A 411 -21.39 -5.94 -13.44
CA SER A 411 -20.96 -4.79 -12.65
C SER A 411 -20.73 -3.51 -13.47
N GLU A 412 -21.16 -2.38 -12.92
CA GLU A 412 -20.94 -1.05 -13.49
C GLU A 412 -19.48 -0.60 -13.42
N ILE A 413 -18.64 -1.23 -12.59
CA ILE A 413 -17.20 -0.93 -12.47
C ILE A 413 -16.47 -1.11 -13.81
N TRP A 414 -16.96 -2.03 -14.66
CA TRP A 414 -16.45 -2.21 -16.01
C TRP A 414 -16.63 -1.00 -16.93
N LYS A 415 -17.54 -0.07 -16.59
CA LYS A 415 -17.85 1.12 -17.39
C LYS A 415 -17.18 2.39 -16.86
N LEU A 416 -16.47 2.32 -15.73
CA LEU A 416 -15.68 3.44 -15.24
C LEU A 416 -14.60 3.76 -16.28
N LYS A 417 -14.55 5.03 -16.71
CA LYS A 417 -13.90 5.48 -17.95
C LYS A 417 -12.43 5.05 -18.09
N GLU A 418 -12.06 4.79 -19.35
CA GLU A 418 -10.68 4.72 -19.85
C GLU A 418 -9.95 6.03 -19.54
N GLY A 419 -8.99 5.97 -18.63
CA GLY A 419 -8.24 7.13 -18.14
C GLY A 419 -7.57 6.88 -16.79
N ASP A 420 -8.10 5.94 -16.02
CA ASP A 420 -7.41 5.39 -14.85
C ASP A 420 -6.36 4.36 -15.28
N GLU A 421 -5.10 4.52 -14.84
CA GLU A 421 -4.03 3.51 -15.03
C GLU A 421 -4.38 2.15 -14.40
N ILE A 422 -5.42 2.11 -13.55
CA ILE A 422 -5.85 0.93 -12.78
C ILE A 422 -6.85 0.10 -13.58
N ILE A 423 -6.51 -1.18 -13.76
CA ILE A 423 -7.34 -2.15 -14.46
C ILE A 423 -8.67 -2.37 -13.69
N PRO A 424 -9.86 -2.26 -14.34
CA PRO A 424 -11.17 -2.42 -13.69
C PRO A 424 -11.34 -3.74 -12.91
N ALA A 425 -10.73 -4.82 -13.39
CA ALA A 425 -10.70 -6.12 -12.72
C ALA A 425 -10.10 -6.06 -11.30
N LEU A 426 -9.07 -5.22 -11.08
CA LEU A 426 -8.46 -5.04 -9.77
C LEU A 426 -9.41 -4.28 -8.83
N ARG A 427 -10.08 -3.25 -9.34
CA ARG A 427 -11.11 -2.51 -8.60
C ARG A 427 -12.26 -3.42 -8.17
N LEU A 428 -12.72 -4.30 -9.06
CA LEU A 428 -13.74 -5.30 -8.72
C LEU A 428 -13.30 -6.20 -7.57
N SER A 429 -12.08 -6.75 -7.64
CA SER A 429 -11.55 -7.57 -6.54
C SER A 429 -11.52 -6.81 -5.21
N TYR A 430 -11.15 -5.52 -5.24
CA TYR A 430 -11.18 -4.67 -4.05
C TYR A 430 -12.60 -4.40 -3.55
N HIS A 431 -13.55 -4.09 -4.43
CA HIS A 431 -14.94 -3.84 -4.07
C HIS A 431 -15.58 -5.04 -3.35
N GLU A 432 -15.19 -6.26 -3.73
CA GLU A 432 -15.65 -7.52 -3.12
C GLU A 432 -14.94 -7.89 -1.81
N LEU A 433 -13.99 -7.07 -1.33
CA LEU A 433 -13.40 -7.25 -0.01
C LEU A 433 -14.38 -6.80 1.09
N PRO A 434 -14.46 -7.54 2.21
CA PRO A 434 -15.04 -7.03 3.45
C PRO A 434 -14.40 -5.71 3.88
N ALA A 435 -15.16 -4.83 4.53
CA ALA A 435 -14.70 -3.50 4.93
C ALA A 435 -13.38 -3.50 5.71
N GLY A 436 -13.22 -4.44 6.66
CA GLY A 436 -11.97 -4.58 7.40
C GLY A 436 -10.76 -4.86 6.50
N LEU A 437 -10.90 -5.75 5.49
CA LEU A 437 -9.80 -6.04 4.56
C LEU A 437 -9.49 -4.88 3.62
N LYS A 438 -10.48 -4.06 3.27
CA LYS A 438 -10.26 -2.83 2.49
C LYS A 438 -9.37 -1.85 3.26
N GLN A 439 -9.64 -1.65 4.56
CA GLN A 439 -8.80 -0.82 5.42
C GLN A 439 -7.37 -1.37 5.54
N LEU A 440 -7.22 -2.67 5.79
CA LEU A 440 -5.89 -3.30 5.87
C LEU A 440 -5.11 -3.18 4.55
N PHE A 441 -5.79 -3.29 3.41
CA PHE A 441 -5.17 -3.13 2.10
C PHE A 441 -4.81 -1.67 1.80
N ALA A 442 -5.68 -0.71 2.11
CA ALA A 442 -5.38 0.72 1.97
C ALA A 442 -4.13 1.13 2.78
N TYR A 443 -3.97 0.56 3.99
CA TYR A 443 -2.77 0.75 4.81
C TYR A 443 -1.47 0.31 4.12
N CYS A 444 -1.55 -0.66 3.22
CA CYS A 444 -0.39 -1.11 2.46
C CYS A 444 0.09 -0.10 1.40
N SER A 445 -0.67 0.97 1.12
CA SER A 445 -0.23 2.10 0.28
C SER A 445 1.01 2.82 0.85
N LEU A 446 1.23 2.71 2.16
CA LEU A 446 2.44 3.19 2.82
C LEU A 446 3.69 2.51 2.27
N PHE A 447 3.57 1.30 1.73
CA PHE A 447 4.71 0.62 1.14
C PHE A 447 5.02 1.14 -0.27
N PRO A 448 6.31 1.35 -0.58
CA PRO A 448 6.77 1.64 -1.93
C PRO A 448 6.37 0.54 -2.94
N LYS A 449 6.44 0.87 -4.24
CA LYS A 449 6.22 -0.13 -5.29
C LYS A 449 7.32 -1.19 -5.19
N ASP A 450 6.93 -2.45 -5.38
CA ASP A 450 7.85 -3.59 -5.30
C ASP A 450 8.55 -3.78 -3.93
N TYR A 451 8.09 -3.10 -2.87
CA TYR A 451 8.59 -3.32 -1.52
C TYR A 451 8.37 -4.77 -1.09
N ALA A 452 9.45 -5.46 -0.74
CA ALA A 452 9.40 -6.77 -0.13
C ALA A 452 9.18 -6.63 1.38
N PHE A 453 8.08 -7.16 1.89
CA PHE A 453 7.72 -7.11 3.29
C PHE A 453 7.55 -8.50 3.89
N ASP A 454 7.81 -8.59 5.18
CA ASP A 454 7.54 -9.78 5.97
C ASP A 454 6.06 -9.80 6.42
N LYS A 455 5.47 -11.01 6.46
CA LYS A 455 4.07 -11.19 6.83
C LYS A 455 3.82 -10.77 8.29
N GLN A 456 4.69 -11.16 9.21
CA GLN A 456 4.53 -10.89 10.63
C GLN A 456 4.71 -9.41 10.92
N ASP A 457 5.66 -8.73 10.27
CA ASP A 457 5.84 -7.28 10.41
C ASP A 457 4.57 -6.52 10.01
N LEU A 458 3.94 -6.87 8.89
CA LEU A 458 2.69 -6.24 8.46
C LEU A 458 1.53 -6.51 9.42
N VAL A 459 1.41 -7.75 9.90
CA VAL A 459 0.39 -8.11 10.90
C VAL A 459 0.58 -7.32 12.19
N LEU A 460 1.82 -7.09 12.64
CA LEU A 460 2.12 -6.27 13.81
C LEU A 460 1.72 -4.81 13.61
N LEU A 461 1.95 -4.24 12.42
CA LEU A 461 1.50 -2.88 12.08
C LEU A 461 -0.03 -2.77 12.17
N TRP A 462 -0.76 -3.72 11.59
CA TRP A 462 -2.23 -3.75 11.67
C TRP A 462 -2.75 -3.95 13.10
N MET A 463 -2.03 -4.73 13.91
CA MET A 463 -2.37 -4.91 15.33
C MET A 463 -2.19 -3.61 16.12
N ALA A 464 -1.08 -2.91 15.90
CA ALA A 464 -0.73 -1.68 16.60
C ALA A 464 -1.66 -0.51 16.25
N GLU A 465 -2.10 -0.41 14.99
CA GLU A 465 -3.15 0.54 14.60
C GLU A 465 -4.52 0.24 15.21
N GLY A 466 -4.73 -0.98 15.69
CA GLY A 466 -5.99 -1.42 16.27
C GLY A 466 -7.04 -1.89 15.25
N PHE A 467 -6.67 -2.07 13.98
CA PHE A 467 -7.58 -2.51 12.92
C PHE A 467 -8.16 -3.92 13.13
N LEU A 468 -7.49 -4.74 13.93
CA LEU A 468 -7.87 -6.14 14.18
C LEU A 468 -8.79 -6.28 15.40
N HIS A 469 -9.99 -5.68 15.32
CA HIS A 469 -10.99 -5.78 16.39
C HIS A 469 -11.86 -7.05 16.27
N GLN A 470 -12.20 -7.67 17.40
CA GLN A 470 -13.12 -8.80 17.45
C GLN A 470 -14.41 -8.38 18.15
N VAL A 471 -15.54 -8.46 17.43
CA VAL A 471 -16.90 -8.16 17.92
C VAL A 471 -17.33 -9.09 19.07
N ARG A 472 -16.74 -10.29 19.16
CA ARG A 472 -17.08 -11.29 20.19
C ARG A 472 -15.80 -11.81 20.84
N PRO A 473 -15.80 -12.05 22.16
CA PRO A 473 -14.69 -12.72 22.83
C PRO A 473 -14.54 -14.14 22.24
N SER A 474 -13.60 -14.27 21.31
CA SER A 474 -13.24 -15.54 20.70
C SER A 474 -11.95 -16.06 21.35
N LYS A 475 -11.71 -17.37 21.29
CA LYS A 475 -10.43 -17.96 21.73
C LYS A 475 -9.25 -17.58 20.79
N SER A 476 -9.48 -16.79 19.75
CA SER A 476 -8.47 -16.44 18.74
C SER A 476 -7.76 -15.14 19.12
N THR A 477 -6.43 -15.14 19.12
CA THR A 477 -5.62 -13.93 19.32
C THR A 477 -5.77 -12.93 18.16
N LYS A 478 -5.51 -11.64 18.40
CA LYS A 478 -5.45 -10.60 17.34
C LYS A 478 -4.46 -10.96 16.24
N GLU A 479 -3.31 -11.53 16.62
CA GLU A 479 -2.29 -12.02 15.70
C GLU A 479 -2.84 -13.12 14.77
N ARG A 480 -3.59 -14.09 15.31
CA ARG A 480 -4.22 -15.14 14.49
C ARG A 480 -5.28 -14.55 13.55
N LEU A 481 -6.00 -13.51 13.96
CA LEU A 481 -6.92 -12.79 13.07
C LEU A 481 -6.15 -12.06 11.95
N GLY A 482 -5.09 -11.34 12.29
CA GLY A 482 -4.25 -10.65 11.30
C GLY A 482 -3.63 -11.61 10.29
N ASN A 483 -3.14 -12.77 10.74
CA ASN A 483 -2.64 -13.82 9.85
C ASN A 483 -3.72 -14.32 8.88
N LYS A 484 -4.96 -14.52 9.34
CA LYS A 484 -6.09 -14.90 8.45
C LYS A 484 -6.43 -13.80 7.45
N CYS A 485 -6.44 -12.53 7.88
CA CYS A 485 -6.68 -11.40 7.00
C CYS A 485 -5.59 -11.30 5.91
N PHE A 486 -4.34 -11.50 6.29
CA PHE A 486 -3.22 -11.58 5.37
C PHE A 486 -3.41 -12.72 4.35
N ASP A 487 -3.73 -13.92 4.84
CA ASP A 487 -3.90 -15.11 4.00
C ASP A 487 -5.07 -14.94 3.02
N GLU A 488 -6.12 -14.21 3.39
CA GLU A 488 -7.24 -13.87 2.50
C GLU A 488 -6.83 -12.86 1.41
N LEU A 489 -6.05 -11.83 1.75
CA LEU A 489 -5.51 -10.89 0.75
C LEU A 489 -4.53 -11.59 -0.22
N LEU A 490 -3.68 -12.48 0.32
CA LEU A 490 -2.77 -13.31 -0.46
C LEU A 490 -3.53 -14.27 -1.40
N SER A 491 -4.56 -14.94 -0.89
CA SER A 491 -5.37 -15.88 -1.68
C SER A 491 -6.06 -15.20 -2.86
N ARG A 492 -6.42 -13.91 -2.72
CA ARG A 492 -7.02 -13.06 -3.76
C ARG A 492 -6.01 -12.32 -4.65
N SER A 493 -4.71 -12.62 -4.53
CA SER A 493 -3.61 -12.00 -5.32
C SER A 493 -3.34 -10.52 -5.04
N PHE A 494 -3.83 -9.95 -3.94
CA PHE A 494 -3.41 -8.60 -3.53
C PHE A 494 -1.94 -8.57 -3.13
N PHE A 495 -1.46 -9.68 -2.58
CA PHE A 495 -0.05 -9.95 -2.34
C PHE A 495 0.43 -11.12 -3.19
N GLN A 496 1.73 -11.17 -3.43
CA GLN A 496 2.41 -12.25 -4.13
C GLN A 496 3.65 -12.64 -3.32
N HIS A 497 4.07 -13.90 -3.41
CA HIS A 497 5.35 -14.29 -2.83
C HIS A 497 6.47 -13.50 -3.49
N SER A 498 7.37 -12.97 -2.65
CA SER A 498 8.60 -12.38 -3.15
C SER A 498 9.38 -13.47 -3.87
N PRO A 499 9.88 -13.19 -5.07
CA PRO A 499 10.73 -14.16 -5.71
C PRO A 499 12.05 -14.35 -4.90
N SER A 500 12.57 -13.32 -4.22
CA SER A 500 13.93 -13.30 -3.65
C SER A 500 14.11 -14.06 -2.32
N GLY A 501 13.05 -14.59 -1.73
CA GLY A 501 13.14 -15.36 -0.49
C GLY A 501 11.81 -16.02 -0.13
N GLU A 502 11.88 -17.25 0.36
CA GLU A 502 10.71 -18.12 0.63
C GLU A 502 9.71 -17.52 1.65
N SER A 503 10.09 -16.51 2.43
CA SER A 503 9.28 -15.93 3.51
C SER A 503 8.77 -14.50 3.26
N LEU A 504 9.22 -13.81 2.20
CA LEU A 504 8.84 -12.43 1.94
C LEU A 504 7.70 -12.33 0.91
N PHE A 505 7.00 -11.20 0.92
CA PHE A 505 5.87 -10.91 0.05
C PHE A 505 6.05 -9.56 -0.64
N VAL A 506 5.43 -9.38 -1.80
CA VAL A 506 5.42 -8.14 -2.58
C VAL A 506 4.00 -7.82 -3.04
N MET A 507 3.72 -6.53 -3.22
CA MET A 507 2.52 -6.06 -3.88
C MET A 507 2.87 -5.69 -5.33
N HIS A 508 2.10 -6.20 -6.29
CA HIS A 508 2.28 -5.84 -7.71
C HIS A 508 2.09 -4.33 -7.90
N ASP A 509 2.85 -3.70 -8.80
CA ASP A 509 2.80 -2.24 -9.03
C ASP A 509 1.37 -1.69 -9.23
N LEU A 510 0.54 -2.34 -10.06
CA LEU A 510 -0.87 -2.00 -10.29
C LEU A 510 -1.77 -2.23 -9.07
N MET A 511 -1.42 -3.16 -8.17
CA MET A 511 -2.11 -3.31 -6.88
C MET A 511 -1.69 -2.19 -5.92
N ASN A 512 -0.43 -1.75 -5.98
CA ASN A 512 0.03 -0.58 -5.21
C ASN A 512 -0.62 0.71 -5.72
N ASP A 513 -0.78 0.86 -7.03
CA ASP A 513 -1.53 1.97 -7.63
C ASP A 513 -2.99 1.96 -7.15
N LEU A 514 -3.62 0.77 -7.10
CA LEU A 514 -4.96 0.63 -6.52
C LEU A 514 -4.99 0.99 -5.03
N ALA A 515 -4.07 0.45 -4.22
CA ALA A 515 -3.97 0.77 -2.78
C ALA A 515 -3.83 2.28 -2.56
N THR A 516 -2.98 2.94 -3.34
CA THR A 516 -2.76 4.38 -3.30
C THR A 516 -4.02 5.15 -3.69
N SER A 517 -4.73 4.70 -4.73
CA SER A 517 -5.97 5.36 -5.18
C SER A 517 -7.10 5.28 -4.15
N VAL A 518 -7.18 4.19 -3.37
CA VAL A 518 -8.24 4.01 -2.35
C VAL A 518 -7.84 4.55 -0.98
N ALA A 519 -6.56 4.87 -0.79
CA ALA A 519 -6.03 5.45 0.43
C ALA A 519 -6.33 6.96 0.54
N GLU A 520 -6.54 7.63 -0.60
CA GLU A 520 -6.89 9.05 -0.67
C GLU A 520 -5.94 9.96 0.15
N ASP A 521 -6.46 10.96 0.86
CA ASP A 521 -5.67 11.95 1.62
C ASP A 521 -5.20 11.45 3.01
N PHE A 522 -5.62 10.25 3.44
CA PHE A 522 -5.34 9.75 4.80
C PHE A 522 -3.96 9.11 4.94
N TYR A 523 -3.39 8.63 3.84
CA TYR A 523 -2.10 7.95 3.82
C TYR A 523 -1.12 8.75 2.99
N PHE A 524 0.07 8.96 3.54
CA PHE A 524 1.07 9.80 2.92
C PHE A 524 2.44 9.13 2.91
N ARG A 525 2.98 8.89 1.72
CA ARG A 525 4.36 8.42 1.56
C ARG A 525 5.26 9.61 1.28
N LEU A 526 6.15 9.92 2.21
CA LEU A 526 7.12 11.02 2.12
C LEU A 526 8.34 10.58 1.31
N GLU A 527 8.43 11.14 0.10
CA GLU A 527 9.51 10.88 -0.85
C GLU A 527 10.66 11.89 -0.72
N THR A 528 11.84 11.54 -1.26
CA THR A 528 13.13 12.18 -0.97
C THR A 528 13.25 13.63 -1.45
N GLU A 529 12.43 14.07 -2.42
CA GLU A 529 12.58 15.39 -3.05
C GLU A 529 11.25 16.14 -3.28
N LEU A 530 10.42 16.36 -2.25
CA LEU A 530 9.33 17.35 -2.38
C LEU A 530 9.31 18.37 -1.25
N GLY A 531 10.23 19.33 -1.35
CA GLY A 531 10.23 20.56 -0.55
C GLY A 531 9.32 21.66 -1.10
N LYS A 532 8.37 21.43 -2.03
CA LYS A 532 7.65 22.54 -2.65
C LYS A 532 6.12 22.49 -2.78
N ASN A 533 5.42 21.36 -2.77
CA ASN A 533 3.96 21.39 -3.05
C ASN A 533 3.08 20.45 -2.20
N VAL A 534 3.47 20.11 -0.97
CA VAL A 534 2.47 19.50 -0.06
C VAL A 534 1.55 20.62 0.44
N ARG A 535 0.29 20.62 0.00
CA ARG A 535 -0.72 21.56 0.49
C ARG A 535 -0.91 21.30 1.98
N LYS A 536 -0.75 22.31 2.84
CA LYS A 536 -0.99 22.20 4.30
C LYS A 536 -2.33 21.53 4.64
N GLN A 537 -3.37 21.76 3.84
CA GLN A 537 -4.70 21.14 3.99
C GLN A 537 -4.72 19.61 3.84
N ALA A 538 -3.78 19.00 3.10
CA ALA A 538 -3.71 17.54 2.96
C ALA A 538 -3.17 16.86 4.23
N LEU A 539 -2.40 17.59 5.05
CA LEU A 539 -1.76 17.06 6.25
C LEU A 539 -2.68 17.06 7.47
N ASP A 540 -3.70 17.92 7.47
CA ASP A 540 -4.75 17.91 8.51
C ASP A 540 -5.55 16.60 8.50
N LYS A 541 -5.71 15.99 7.30
CA LYS A 541 -6.38 14.70 7.09
C LYS A 541 -5.45 13.50 7.15
N CYS A 542 -4.14 13.70 6.96
CA CYS A 542 -3.18 12.62 7.02
C CYS A 542 -3.19 11.95 8.42
N ARG A 543 -3.38 10.63 8.42
CA ARG A 543 -3.38 9.79 9.63
C ARG A 543 -2.24 8.79 9.61
N HIS A 544 -1.79 8.38 8.43
CA HIS A 544 -0.74 7.40 8.32
C HIS A 544 0.34 7.90 7.39
N MET A 545 1.60 7.84 7.82
CA MET A 545 2.70 8.22 6.95
C MET A 545 3.87 7.26 7.00
N SER A 546 4.57 7.19 5.88
CA SER A 546 5.81 6.45 5.75
C SER A 546 6.87 7.24 5.02
N PHE A 547 8.14 6.88 5.19
CA PHE A 547 9.26 7.48 4.48
C PHE A 547 10.35 6.45 4.21
N VAL A 548 11.05 6.61 3.10
CA VAL A 548 12.16 5.73 2.74
C VAL A 548 13.38 6.01 3.62
N CYS A 549 14.00 4.95 4.13
CA CYS A 549 15.21 5.02 4.93
C CYS A 549 16.40 5.47 4.08
N GLU A 550 17.13 6.49 4.55
CA GLU A 550 18.29 7.07 3.87
C GLU A 550 19.45 7.22 4.85
N GLU A 551 20.68 7.24 4.34
CA GLU A 551 21.89 7.27 5.17
C GLU A 551 21.93 8.47 6.13
N TYR A 552 21.48 9.64 5.68
CA TYR A 552 21.38 10.84 6.51
C TYR A 552 20.06 11.54 6.24
N VAL A 553 19.13 11.50 7.19
CA VAL A 553 17.86 12.23 7.09
C VAL A 553 17.84 13.46 7.99
N ALA A 554 17.83 14.63 7.33
CA ALA A 554 17.72 15.91 7.99
C ALA A 554 16.29 16.21 8.45
N TYR A 555 16.16 16.85 9.61
CA TYR A 555 14.86 17.31 10.15
C TYR A 555 14.03 18.13 9.16
N LYS A 556 14.69 18.90 8.27
CA LYS A 556 14.02 19.71 7.26
C LYS A 556 13.02 18.92 6.40
N LYS A 557 13.27 17.61 6.19
CA LYS A 557 12.40 16.71 5.42
C LYS A 557 11.03 16.53 6.09
N PHE A 558 10.97 16.60 7.42
CA PHE A 558 9.76 16.37 8.19
C PHE A 558 9.05 17.64 8.67
N LYS A 559 9.59 18.82 8.35
CA LYS A 559 8.95 20.11 8.70
C LYS A 559 7.52 20.23 8.19
N VAL A 560 7.21 19.52 7.11
CA VAL A 560 5.87 19.46 6.55
C VAL A 560 4.85 18.90 7.56
N PHE A 561 5.26 18.00 8.46
CA PHE A 561 4.41 17.40 9.50
C PHE A 561 4.36 18.18 10.82
N GLU A 562 5.02 19.34 10.92
CA GLU A 562 4.85 20.23 12.08
C GLU A 562 3.37 20.60 12.19
N GLY A 563 2.73 20.23 13.30
CA GLY A 563 1.29 20.43 13.52
C GLY A 563 0.35 19.33 12.97
N ALA A 564 0.86 18.23 12.41
CA ALA A 564 0.07 17.06 12.01
C ALA A 564 -0.39 16.22 13.21
N LYS A 565 -1.15 16.84 14.12
CA LYS A 565 -1.47 16.27 15.44
C LYS A 565 -2.20 14.94 15.35
N GLY A 566 -3.04 14.76 14.32
CA GLY A 566 -3.83 13.56 14.06
C GLY A 566 -3.05 12.33 13.58
N LEU A 567 -1.73 12.42 13.39
CA LEU A 567 -0.96 11.32 12.84
C LEU A 567 -0.91 10.11 13.79
N ARG A 568 -1.30 8.94 13.29
CA ARG A 568 -1.35 7.64 13.97
C ARG A 568 -0.19 6.72 13.60
N THR A 569 0.31 6.79 12.37
CA THR A 569 1.48 6.03 11.92
C THR A 569 2.62 6.94 11.51
N PHE A 570 3.83 6.66 12.00
CA PHE A 570 5.09 7.24 11.55
C PHE A 570 6.09 6.10 11.27
N LEU A 571 6.20 5.72 9.99
CA LEU A 571 6.84 4.48 9.56
C LEU A 571 8.07 4.72 8.66
N SER A 572 9.26 4.38 9.15
CA SER A 572 10.46 4.22 8.34
C SER A 572 10.40 2.91 7.56
N ILE A 573 10.61 2.99 6.24
CA ILE A 573 10.61 1.85 5.33
C ILE A 573 11.95 1.75 4.63
N GLY A 574 12.63 0.61 4.74
CA GLY A 574 13.86 0.37 4.00
C GLY A 574 14.53 -0.94 4.38
N VAL A 575 15.37 -1.43 3.47
CA VAL A 575 16.12 -2.67 3.69
C VAL A 575 17.14 -2.49 4.82
N LYS A 576 17.05 -3.34 5.85
CA LYS A 576 18.08 -3.47 6.90
C LYS A 576 19.37 -4.02 6.28
N GLN A 577 20.21 -3.15 5.72
CA GLN A 577 21.56 -3.56 5.35
C GLN A 577 22.41 -3.62 6.61
N ARG A 578 22.84 -4.83 7.02
CA ARG A 578 23.65 -5.10 8.24
C ARG A 578 24.93 -4.25 8.35
N TRP A 579 25.37 -3.62 7.27
CA TRP A 579 26.65 -2.90 7.16
C TRP A 579 26.51 -1.40 6.85
N ARG A 580 25.29 -0.86 6.84
CA ARG A 580 25.02 0.57 6.64
C ARG A 580 24.30 1.15 7.84
N TRP A 581 24.87 2.23 8.35
CA TRP A 581 24.37 2.97 9.49
C TRP A 581 23.56 4.12 8.89
N ASN A 582 22.25 4.12 9.12
CA ASN A 582 21.42 5.25 8.73
C ASN A 582 21.22 6.14 9.95
N TYR A 583 21.34 7.44 9.76
CA TYR A 583 21.26 8.42 10.82
C TYR A 583 20.03 9.31 10.64
N LEU A 584 19.21 9.34 11.67
CA LEU A 584 18.06 10.24 11.77
C LEU A 584 18.44 11.42 12.66
N SER A 585 18.16 12.63 12.21
CA SER A 585 18.35 13.82 13.02
C SER A 585 17.61 13.70 14.37
N ASN A 586 18.32 13.86 15.49
CA ASN A 586 17.74 13.83 16.84
C ASN A 586 16.56 14.80 17.04
N LYS A 587 16.48 15.89 16.27
CA LYS A 587 15.32 16.79 16.26
C LYS A 587 14.01 16.10 15.87
N VAL A 588 14.05 15.03 15.09
CA VAL A 588 12.85 14.23 14.80
C VAL A 588 12.35 13.61 16.12
N LEU A 589 13.25 13.04 16.91
CA LEU A 589 12.92 12.41 18.18
C LEU A 589 12.52 13.42 19.26
N VAL A 590 13.20 14.57 19.35
CA VAL A 590 13.04 15.52 20.47
C VAL A 590 12.04 16.63 20.17
N ASP A 591 11.89 17.03 18.91
CA ASP A 591 11.04 18.15 18.52
C ASP A 591 9.75 17.65 17.83
N LEU A 592 9.84 16.74 16.86
CA LEU A 592 8.66 16.30 16.08
C LEU A 592 7.79 15.29 16.82
N LEU A 593 8.37 14.17 17.29
CA LEU A 593 7.58 13.09 17.90
C LEU A 593 6.70 13.55 19.09
N PRO A 594 7.13 14.48 19.98
CA PRO A 594 6.26 15.00 21.03
C PRO A 594 5.02 15.75 20.54
N GLU A 595 5.03 16.27 19.31
CA GLU A 595 3.86 16.94 18.71
C GLU A 595 2.82 15.95 18.17
N LEU A 596 3.21 14.69 17.96
CA LEU A 596 2.40 13.62 17.37
C LEU A 596 1.69 12.81 18.47
N GLN A 597 0.71 13.44 19.11
CA GLN A 597 0.07 12.92 20.34
C GLN A 597 -0.79 11.67 20.11
N PHE A 598 -1.27 11.43 18.90
CA PHE A 598 -2.13 10.28 18.55
C PHE A 598 -1.38 9.12 17.91
N LEU A 599 -0.05 9.11 18.02
CA LEU A 599 0.78 8.09 17.38
C LEU A 599 0.54 6.71 18.00
N ARG A 600 0.04 5.77 17.19
CA ARG A 600 -0.18 4.35 17.54
C ARG A 600 0.96 3.47 17.04
N VAL A 601 1.52 3.80 15.88
CA VAL A 601 2.65 3.10 15.26
C VAL A 601 3.83 4.04 15.10
N LEU A 602 4.92 3.73 15.81
CA LEU A 602 6.24 4.31 15.58
C LEU A 602 7.20 3.21 15.15
N SER A 603 7.75 3.34 13.94
CA SER A 603 8.84 2.47 13.50
C SER A 603 9.94 3.33 12.90
N LEU A 604 11.08 3.35 13.56
CA LEU A 604 12.32 3.96 13.06
C LEU A 604 13.34 2.88 12.67
N SER A 605 12.81 1.71 12.30
CA SER A 605 13.61 0.57 11.86
C SER A 605 14.60 0.98 10.77
N GLY A 606 15.85 0.56 10.94
CA GLY A 606 16.95 0.87 10.03
C GLY A 606 17.79 2.08 10.43
N TYR A 607 17.38 2.88 11.44
CA TYR A 607 18.19 3.98 11.97
C TYR A 607 18.93 3.63 13.25
N GLU A 608 20.14 4.16 13.38
CA GLU A 608 20.94 4.11 14.61
C GLU A 608 20.44 5.19 15.58
N ILE A 609 19.81 4.76 16.68
CA ILE A 609 19.29 5.65 17.72
C ILE A 609 20.07 5.39 19.01
N SER A 610 20.95 6.32 19.36
CA SER A 610 21.81 6.19 20.55
C SER A 610 21.06 6.40 21.88
N LYS A 611 19.97 7.16 21.85
CA LYS A 611 19.13 7.45 23.02
C LYS A 611 17.68 7.59 22.57
N VAL A 612 16.82 6.71 23.08
CA VAL A 612 15.37 6.85 22.95
C VAL A 612 14.90 7.85 24.01
N PRO A 613 14.17 8.91 23.64
CA PRO A 613 13.57 9.83 24.61
C PRO A 613 12.66 9.10 25.60
N GLU A 614 12.67 9.54 26.87
CA GLU A 614 11.90 8.90 27.95
C GLU A 614 10.39 8.91 27.73
N PHE A 615 9.84 9.84 26.93
CA PHE A 615 8.40 9.87 26.65
C PHE A 615 7.93 8.78 25.66
N ILE A 616 8.86 8.07 25.00
CA ILE A 616 8.56 6.97 24.07
C ILE A 616 8.60 5.60 24.80
N VAL A 617 9.33 5.52 25.92
CA VAL A 617 9.55 4.30 26.73
C VAL A 617 8.51 4.26 27.84
#